data_AF-A0A258JLJ7-F1
#
_entry.id   AF-A0A258JLJ7-F1
#
_cell.length_a   1.000
_cell.length_b   1.000
_cell.length_c   1.000
_cell.angle_alpha   90.00
_cell.angle_beta   90.00
_cell.angle_gamma   90.00
#
_symmetry.space_group_name_H-M   'P 1'
#
loop_
_entity.id
_entity.type
_entity.pdbx_description
1 polymer ?
#
loop_
_entity_poly.entity_id
_entity_poly.type
_entity_poly.pdbx_seq_one_letter_code
_entity_poly.pdbx_strand_id
1 'polypeptide(L)'
;QRAPGRSGLAEAVARNLYKLMAYKDEYEVARLYADGEFLRQVDAAFEGDLKFEFHLAPPLLARKDPVTGEPRKMRFGPRMMKAFALLAKFKGLRGTPLDPFGYSHERRTERALVSDYEAMLAGITGALDLQNHAYAVALASIPDKIRGYGHVKARHLAAAKAEEADLLARFRAPPVAPAQAAE
;
A
#
# COMPACT_ATOMS: atom_id res chain seq x y z
N GLN A 1 0.22 -12.07 -28.77
CA GLN A 1 -0.09 -10.78 -28.09
C GLN A 1 -1.56 -10.46 -28.32
N ARG A 2 -2.29 -9.98 -27.31
CA ARG A 2 -3.75 -9.70 -27.40
C ARG A 2 -4.10 -8.25 -27.79
N ALA A 3 -3.20 -7.30 -27.55
CA ALA A 3 -3.34 -5.89 -27.93
C ALA A 3 -1.98 -5.36 -28.45
N PRO A 4 -1.57 -5.70 -29.68
CA PRO A 4 -0.28 -5.28 -30.22
C PRO A 4 -0.19 -3.74 -30.33
N GLY A 5 0.98 -3.18 -30.03
CA GLY A 5 1.24 -1.73 -30.10
C GLY A 5 0.72 -0.90 -28.93
N ARG A 6 0.11 -1.50 -27.90
CA ARG A 6 -0.35 -0.79 -26.69
C ARG A 6 0.44 -1.24 -25.45
N SER A 7 1.28 -0.35 -24.91
CA SER A 7 2.10 -0.61 -23.70
C SER A 7 1.43 -0.19 -22.40
N GLY A 8 0.36 0.63 -22.47
CA GLY A 8 -0.24 1.27 -21.30
C GLY A 8 -0.66 0.31 -20.18
N LEU A 9 -1.10 -0.91 -20.52
CA LEU A 9 -1.43 -1.91 -19.51
C LEU A 9 -0.20 -2.41 -18.76
N ALA A 10 0.87 -2.75 -19.48
CA ALA A 10 2.12 -3.22 -18.87
C ALA A 10 2.76 -2.16 -17.97
N GLU A 11 2.76 -0.90 -18.42
CA GLU A 11 3.28 0.23 -17.64
C GLU A 11 2.44 0.48 -16.37
N ALA A 12 1.11 0.45 -16.50
CA ALA A 12 0.21 0.60 -15.35
C ALA A 12 0.43 -0.52 -14.33
N VAL A 13 0.55 -1.77 -14.79
CA VAL A 13 0.85 -2.93 -13.94
C VAL A 13 2.18 -2.77 -13.22
N ALA A 14 3.26 -2.48 -13.94
CA ALA A 14 4.59 -2.36 -13.35
C ALA A 14 4.64 -1.29 -12.25
N ARG A 15 4.02 -0.13 -12.51
CA ARG A 15 3.96 0.98 -11.55
C ARG A 15 3.13 0.62 -10.32
N ASN A 16 1.95 0.04 -10.52
CA ASN A 16 0.98 -0.15 -9.44
C ASN A 16 1.25 -1.40 -8.60
N LEU A 17 1.77 -2.47 -9.21
CA LEU A 17 2.24 -3.64 -8.46
C LEU A 17 3.40 -3.25 -7.53
N TYR A 18 4.37 -2.47 -8.02
CA TYR A 18 5.44 -1.94 -7.18
C TYR A 18 4.89 -1.16 -5.98
N LYS A 19 3.89 -0.28 -6.18
CA LYS A 19 3.27 0.50 -5.09
C LYS A 19 2.58 -0.38 -4.06
N LEU A 20 1.88 -1.42 -4.48
CA LEU A 20 1.21 -2.36 -3.57
C LEU A 20 2.22 -3.17 -2.76
N MET A 21 3.34 -3.56 -3.36
CA MET A 21 4.43 -4.29 -2.69
C MET A 21 5.27 -3.39 -1.78
N ALA A 22 5.34 -2.10 -2.05
CA ALA A 22 6.08 -1.10 -1.27
C ALA A 22 5.29 -0.61 -0.05
N TYR A 23 4.61 -1.50 0.66
CA TYR A 23 3.99 -1.16 1.94
C TYR A 23 5.05 -0.90 3.02
N LYS A 24 4.64 -0.18 4.06
CA LYS A 24 5.54 0.18 5.17
C LYS A 24 5.99 -1.08 5.89
N ASP A 25 7.30 -1.26 6.00
CA ASP A 25 7.90 -2.33 6.77
C ASP A 25 8.54 -1.81 8.05
N GLU A 26 8.08 -2.29 9.20
CA GLU A 26 8.53 -1.82 10.52
C GLU A 26 10.01 -2.14 10.78
N TYR A 27 10.53 -3.24 10.22
CA TYR A 27 11.93 -3.58 10.34
C TYR A 27 12.81 -2.67 9.47
N GLU A 28 12.35 -2.25 8.28
CA GLU A 28 13.06 -1.24 7.49
C GLU A 28 13.03 0.13 8.16
N VAL A 29 11.89 0.54 8.73
CA VAL A 29 11.82 1.78 9.51
C VAL A 29 12.80 1.73 10.68
N ALA A 30 12.85 0.61 11.40
CA ALA A 30 13.81 0.42 12.48
C ALA A 30 15.26 0.50 11.99
N ARG A 31 15.57 -0.09 10.83
CA ARG A 31 16.90 -0.02 10.21
C ARG A 31 17.30 1.41 9.86
N LEU A 32 16.39 2.19 9.26
CA LEU A 32 16.64 3.60 8.90
C LEU A 32 16.94 4.48 10.12
N TYR A 33 16.35 4.18 11.27
CA TYR A 33 16.69 4.88 12.53
C TYR A 33 17.98 4.34 13.17
N ALA A 34 18.37 3.10 12.89
CA ALA A 34 19.47 2.42 13.56
C ALA A 34 20.80 2.43 12.78
N ASP A 35 20.79 2.71 11.47
CA ASP A 35 21.98 2.66 10.61
C ASP A 35 22.93 3.86 10.78
N GLY A 36 22.57 4.81 11.64
CA GLY A 36 23.36 5.99 11.97
C GLY A 36 23.25 7.13 10.96
N GLU A 37 22.64 6.91 9.79
CA GLU A 37 22.43 7.99 8.82
C GLU A 37 21.51 9.07 9.39
N PHE A 38 20.42 8.65 10.04
CA PHE A 38 19.49 9.56 10.72
C PHE A 38 20.19 10.48 11.72
N LEU A 39 21.06 9.92 12.58
CA LEU A 39 21.78 10.72 13.58
C LEU A 39 22.75 11.71 12.92
N ARG A 40 23.49 11.28 11.89
CA ARG A 40 24.39 12.18 11.14
C ARG A 40 23.63 13.34 10.50
N GLN A 41 22.45 13.08 9.93
CA GLN A 41 21.61 14.13 9.34
C GLN A 41 21.12 15.12 10.39
N VAL A 42 20.76 14.63 11.58
CA VAL A 42 20.33 15.46 12.70
C VAL A 42 21.49 16.31 13.23
N ASP A 43 22.65 15.71 13.47
CA ASP A 43 23.85 16.41 13.96
C ASP A 43 24.36 17.46 12.97
N ALA A 44 24.15 17.25 11.66
CA ALA A 44 24.50 18.22 10.63
C ALA A 44 23.49 19.39 10.53
N ALA A 45 22.23 19.17 10.92
CA ALA A 45 21.17 20.17 10.78
C ALA A 45 20.94 20.99 12.07
N PHE A 46 21.35 20.48 13.22
CA PHE A 46 21.05 21.08 14.52
C PHE A 46 22.28 21.07 15.43
N GLU A 47 22.49 22.17 16.15
CA GLU A 47 23.54 22.30 17.16
C GLU A 47 22.98 22.05 18.58
N GLY A 48 23.82 21.51 19.47
CA GLY A 48 23.50 21.35 20.90
C GLY A 48 23.17 19.92 21.35
N ASP A 49 22.76 19.76 22.61
CA ASP A 49 22.37 18.46 23.20
C ASP A 49 20.91 18.12 22.84
N LEU A 50 20.74 17.31 21.80
CA LEU A 50 19.43 17.00 21.24
C LEU A 50 18.77 15.81 21.95
N LYS A 51 17.48 15.97 22.26
CA LYS A 51 16.65 14.90 22.84
C LYS A 51 15.62 14.41 21.83
N PHE A 52 15.65 13.11 21.55
CA PHE A 52 14.70 12.48 20.64
C PHE A 52 13.43 12.05 21.35
N GLU A 53 12.29 12.41 20.77
CA GLU A 53 10.99 11.87 21.12
C GLU A 53 10.26 11.34 19.88
N PHE A 54 9.77 10.10 19.98
CA PHE A 54 9.08 9.40 18.90
C PHE A 54 7.59 9.29 19.22
N HIS A 55 6.76 9.64 18.24
CA HIS A 55 5.31 9.48 18.32
C HIS A 55 4.88 8.27 17.49
N LEU A 56 4.68 7.13 18.16
CA LEU A 56 4.33 5.87 17.51
C LEU A 56 2.94 5.40 17.95
N ALA A 57 2.23 4.71 17.09
CA ALA A 57 1.03 3.97 17.45
C ALA A 57 1.32 2.47 17.23
N PRO A 58 1.99 1.78 18.17
CA PRO A 58 2.37 0.39 17.97
C PRO A 58 1.10 -0.47 17.87
N PRO A 59 0.96 -1.37 16.88
CA PRO A 59 -0.29 -2.11 16.64
C PRO A 59 -0.82 -2.88 17.85
N LEU A 60 0.09 -3.36 18.71
CA LEU A 60 -0.25 -4.16 19.89
C LEU A 60 -0.45 -3.33 21.17
N LEU A 61 0.03 -2.08 21.20
CA LEU A 61 0.08 -1.26 22.43
C LEU A 61 -0.77 0.01 22.34
N ALA A 62 -1.04 0.50 21.13
CA ALA A 62 -1.78 1.74 20.93
C ALA A 62 -3.23 1.55 21.38
N ARG A 63 -3.62 2.31 22.40
CA ARG A 63 -5.02 2.43 22.81
C ARG A 63 -5.80 3.14 21.70
N LYS A 64 -6.98 2.63 21.39
CA LYS A 64 -7.92 3.31 20.49
C LYS A 64 -8.54 4.49 21.21
N ASP A 65 -8.74 5.58 20.49
CA ASP A 65 -9.50 6.72 20.97
C ASP A 65 -10.97 6.30 21.14
N PRO A 66 -11.59 6.58 22.30
CA PRO A 66 -12.97 6.15 22.56
C PRO A 66 -14.02 6.88 21.72
N VAL A 67 -13.69 8.04 21.14
CA VAL A 67 -14.61 8.83 20.31
C VAL A 67 -14.46 8.47 18.83
N THR A 68 -13.22 8.40 18.33
CA THR A 68 -12.97 8.15 16.90
C THR A 68 -12.71 6.68 16.56
N GLY A 69 -12.37 5.86 17.55
CA GLY A 69 -11.98 4.45 17.36
C GLY A 69 -10.56 4.26 16.80
N GLU A 70 -9.82 5.35 16.58
CA GLU A 70 -8.51 5.33 15.92
C GLU A 70 -7.34 5.11 16.89
N PRO A 71 -6.23 4.47 16.48
CA PRO A 71 -5.05 4.30 17.33
C PRO A 71 -4.44 5.64 17.77
N ARG A 72 -4.32 5.86 19.08
CA ARG A 72 -3.65 7.04 19.62
C ARG A 72 -2.13 6.93 19.51
N LYS A 73 -1.49 8.03 19.09
CA LYS A 73 -0.03 8.16 19.14
C LYS A 73 0.43 8.20 20.60
N MET A 74 1.44 7.40 20.90
CA MET A 74 2.12 7.33 22.19
C MET A 74 3.50 7.97 22.07
N ARG A 75 3.93 8.66 23.13
CA ARG A 75 5.28 9.26 23.22
C ARG A 75 6.28 8.25 23.74
N PHE A 76 7.40 8.13 23.04
CA PHE A 76 8.54 7.33 23.43
C PHE A 76 9.81 8.18 23.45
N GLY A 77 10.52 8.19 24.57
CA GLY A 77 11.75 8.96 24.72
C GLY A 77 12.98 8.35 24.00
N PRO A 78 14.19 8.87 24.25
CA PRO A 78 15.40 8.54 23.51
C PRO A 78 15.79 7.05 23.50
N ARG A 79 15.37 6.28 24.52
CA ARG A 79 15.59 4.83 24.58
C ARG A 79 14.98 4.07 23.41
N MET A 80 14.01 4.66 22.70
CA MET A 80 13.42 4.08 21.50
C MET A 80 14.44 3.85 20.37
N MET A 81 15.49 4.67 20.28
CA MET A 81 16.58 4.43 19.31
C MET A 81 17.24 3.06 19.51
N LYS A 82 17.45 2.65 20.78
CA LYS A 82 17.97 1.32 21.11
C LYS A 82 16.96 0.22 20.76
N ALA A 83 15.67 0.47 20.94
CA ALA A 83 14.62 -0.46 20.55
C ALA A 83 14.57 -0.66 19.02
N PHE A 84 14.72 0.40 18.23
CA PHE A 84 14.85 0.29 16.77
C PHE A 84 16.10 -0.49 16.37
N ALA A 85 17.25 -0.24 17.00
CA ALA A 85 18.47 -1.01 16.73
C ALA A 85 18.31 -2.51 17.02
N LEU A 86 17.59 -2.86 18.08
CA LEU A 86 17.26 -4.25 18.37
C LEU A 86 16.28 -4.81 17.34
N LEU A 87 15.22 -4.08 17.02
CA LEU A 87 14.19 -4.49 16.09
C LEU A 87 14.75 -4.74 14.69
N ALA A 88 15.69 -3.91 14.22
CA ALA A 88 16.34 -4.06 12.92
C ALA A 88 17.07 -5.42 12.76
N LYS A 89 17.57 -6.00 13.86
CA LYS A 89 18.22 -7.33 13.85
C LYS A 89 17.21 -8.47 13.65
N PHE A 90 15.94 -8.23 13.96
CA PHE A 90 14.87 -9.21 13.79
C PHE A 90 14.21 -9.15 12.40
N LYS A 91 14.84 -8.52 11.40
CA LYS A 91 14.33 -8.48 10.02
C LYS A 91 14.03 -9.87 9.42
N GLY A 92 14.72 -10.91 9.89
CA GLY A 92 14.49 -12.29 9.46
C GLY A 92 13.13 -12.86 9.90
N LEU A 93 12.44 -12.22 10.85
CA LEU A 93 11.08 -12.58 11.23
C LEU A 93 10.06 -12.13 10.18
N ARG A 94 10.38 -11.17 9.31
CA ARG A 94 9.49 -10.63 8.28
C ARG A 94 8.84 -11.75 7.48
N GLY A 95 7.51 -11.75 7.45
CA GLY A 95 6.75 -12.74 6.66
C GLY A 95 6.72 -14.15 7.24
N THR A 96 7.39 -14.40 8.37
CA THR A 96 7.31 -15.67 9.09
C THR A 96 6.11 -15.68 10.04
N PRO A 97 5.68 -16.86 10.54
CA PRO A 97 4.69 -16.93 11.62
C PRO A 97 5.13 -16.25 12.93
N LEU A 98 6.40 -15.90 13.08
CA LEU A 98 6.92 -15.18 14.23
C LEU A 98 6.93 -13.65 14.03
N ASP A 99 6.33 -13.14 12.95
CA ASP A 99 6.18 -11.72 12.65
C ASP A 99 4.98 -11.10 13.40
N PRO A 100 5.17 -10.38 14.53
CA PRO A 100 4.05 -9.76 15.25
C PRO A 100 3.33 -8.68 14.44
N PHE A 101 4.02 -8.00 13.49
CA PHE A 101 3.42 -6.97 12.66
C PHE A 101 2.56 -7.58 11.53
N GLY A 102 2.93 -8.80 11.12
CA GLY A 102 2.19 -9.65 10.18
C GLY A 102 0.75 -9.94 10.56
N TYR A 103 0.43 -9.91 11.85
CA TYR A 103 -0.90 -10.24 12.36
C TYR A 103 -1.86 -9.05 12.43
N SER A 104 -1.38 -7.83 12.21
CA SER A 104 -2.24 -6.64 12.20
C SER A 104 -3.27 -6.71 11.07
N HIS A 105 -4.46 -6.14 11.31
CA HIS A 105 -5.50 -6.03 10.29
C HIS A 105 -4.97 -5.29 9.04
N GLU A 106 -4.18 -4.23 9.26
CA GLU A 106 -3.54 -3.46 8.19
C GLU A 106 -2.63 -4.34 7.34
N ARG A 107 -1.70 -5.10 7.94
CA ARG A 107 -0.78 -5.94 7.19
C ARG A 107 -1.48 -7.08 6.45
N ARG A 108 -2.51 -7.68 7.04
CA ARG A 108 -3.34 -8.68 6.35
C ARG A 108 -4.03 -8.08 5.13
N THR A 109 -4.59 -6.88 5.27
CA THR A 109 -5.23 -6.16 4.16
C THR A 109 -4.22 -5.84 3.06
N GLU A 110 -3.01 -5.37 3.41
CA GLU A 110 -1.96 -5.07 2.43
C GLU A 110 -1.53 -6.31 1.63
N ARG A 111 -1.33 -7.46 2.30
CA ARG A 111 -1.01 -8.72 1.62
C ARG A 111 -2.16 -9.20 0.73
N ALA A 112 -3.39 -9.10 1.22
CA ALA A 112 -4.59 -9.43 0.43
C ALA A 112 -4.69 -8.56 -0.83
N LEU A 113 -4.39 -7.25 -0.73
CA LEU A 113 -4.44 -6.37 -1.89
C LEU A 113 -3.46 -6.76 -3.01
N VAL A 114 -2.28 -7.27 -2.67
CA VAL A 114 -1.34 -7.79 -3.70
C VAL A 114 -1.96 -9.00 -4.40
N SER A 115 -2.47 -9.96 -3.62
CA SER A 115 -3.07 -11.18 -4.16
C SER A 115 -4.34 -10.89 -5.00
N ASP A 116 -5.21 -10.00 -4.52
CA ASP A 116 -6.42 -9.58 -5.22
C ASP A 116 -6.06 -8.91 -6.54
N TYR A 117 -5.04 -8.06 -6.53
CA TYR A 117 -4.57 -7.37 -7.71
C TYR A 117 -3.99 -8.36 -8.74
N GLU A 118 -3.15 -9.30 -8.33
CA GLU A 118 -2.63 -10.36 -9.20
C GLU A 118 -3.76 -11.22 -9.80
N ALA A 119 -4.76 -11.59 -9.00
CA ALA A 119 -5.93 -12.32 -9.48
C ALA A 119 -6.76 -11.52 -10.49
N MET A 120 -6.96 -10.22 -10.23
CA MET A 120 -7.61 -9.31 -11.17
C MET A 120 -6.82 -9.23 -12.48
N LEU A 121 -5.48 -9.10 -12.41
CA LEU A 121 -4.61 -9.06 -13.59
C LEU A 121 -4.70 -10.35 -14.42
N ALA A 122 -4.72 -11.52 -13.77
CA ALA A 122 -4.94 -12.79 -14.45
C ALA A 122 -6.30 -12.81 -15.18
N GLY A 123 -7.35 -12.29 -14.53
CA GLY A 123 -8.68 -12.18 -15.12
C GLY A 123 -8.74 -11.26 -16.34
N ILE A 124 -8.21 -10.03 -16.23
CA ILE A 124 -8.25 -9.06 -17.34
C ILE A 124 -7.40 -9.52 -18.52
N THR A 125 -6.21 -10.10 -18.28
CA THR A 125 -5.34 -10.59 -19.36
C THR A 125 -5.96 -11.77 -20.10
N GLY A 126 -6.76 -12.59 -19.40
CA GLY A 126 -7.53 -13.69 -19.97
C GLY A 126 -8.69 -13.29 -20.89
N ALA A 127 -9.17 -12.04 -20.81
CA ALA A 127 -10.29 -11.52 -21.60
C ALA A 127 -9.95 -10.21 -22.35
N LEU A 128 -8.68 -9.83 -22.41
CA LEU A 128 -8.23 -8.58 -23.03
C LEU A 128 -8.42 -8.61 -24.55
N ASP A 129 -8.97 -7.52 -25.08
CA ASP A 129 -9.05 -7.20 -26.50
C ASP A 129 -8.76 -5.69 -26.74
N LEU A 130 -8.93 -5.24 -27.99
CA LEU A 130 -8.67 -3.86 -28.38
C LEU A 130 -9.74 -2.87 -27.90
N GLN A 131 -10.97 -3.31 -27.65
CA GLN A 131 -12.09 -2.46 -27.24
C GLN A 131 -12.12 -2.25 -25.73
N ASN A 132 -11.73 -3.27 -24.95
CA ASN A 132 -11.72 -3.21 -23.49
C ASN A 132 -10.35 -2.81 -22.88
N HIS A 133 -9.32 -2.62 -23.72
CA HIS A 133 -7.98 -2.22 -23.27
C HIS A 133 -7.97 -0.98 -22.37
N ALA A 134 -8.79 0.04 -22.67
CA ALA A 134 -8.86 1.24 -21.84
C ALA A 134 -9.35 0.92 -20.41
N TYR A 135 -10.34 0.04 -20.27
CA TYR A 135 -10.82 -0.42 -18.96
C TYR A 135 -9.78 -1.28 -18.25
N ALA A 136 -9.03 -2.13 -18.97
CA ALA A 136 -7.93 -2.89 -18.39
C ALA A 136 -6.83 -1.99 -17.80
N VAL A 137 -6.46 -0.92 -18.50
CA VAL A 137 -5.49 0.08 -17.98
C VAL A 137 -6.04 0.80 -16.76
N ALA A 138 -7.33 1.19 -16.78
CA ALA A 138 -7.97 1.84 -15.64
C ALA A 138 -8.01 0.93 -14.41
N LEU A 139 -8.38 -0.34 -14.58
CA LEU A 139 -8.33 -1.37 -13.52
C LEU A 139 -6.92 -1.52 -12.97
N ALA A 140 -5.91 -1.65 -13.84
CA ALA A 140 -4.52 -1.76 -13.41
C ALA A 140 -4.02 -0.51 -12.66
N SER A 141 -4.66 0.64 -12.86
CA SER A 141 -4.31 1.92 -12.23
C SER A 141 -5.05 2.22 -10.92
N ILE A 142 -6.00 1.37 -10.51
CA ILE A 142 -6.75 1.54 -9.25
C ILE A 142 -5.85 1.73 -8.01
N PRO A 143 -4.70 1.02 -7.86
CA PRO A 143 -3.85 1.20 -6.70
C PRO A 143 -3.32 2.63 -6.50
N ASP A 144 -3.24 3.46 -7.55
CA ASP A 144 -2.85 4.88 -7.45
C ASP A 144 -3.80 5.72 -6.58
N LYS A 145 -5.02 5.23 -6.38
CA LYS A 145 -6.07 5.87 -5.58
C LYS A 145 -6.01 5.46 -4.11
N ILE A 146 -5.29 4.39 -3.77
CA ILE A 146 -5.14 3.88 -2.41
C ILE A 146 -3.95 4.61 -1.75
N ARG A 147 -4.22 5.76 -1.13
CA ARG A 147 -3.20 6.64 -0.54
C ARG A 147 -3.29 6.75 0.97
N GLY A 148 -2.19 7.16 1.59
CA GLY A 148 -2.09 7.40 3.02
C GLY A 148 -1.81 6.15 3.85
N TYR A 149 -2.01 6.27 5.16
CA TYR A 149 -1.73 5.22 6.15
C TYR A 149 -2.92 5.03 7.10
N GLY A 150 -3.03 3.87 7.73
CA GLY A 150 -4.07 3.56 8.72
C GLY A 150 -5.49 3.80 8.20
N HIS A 151 -6.30 4.54 8.96
CA HIS A 151 -7.69 4.83 8.62
C HIS A 151 -7.86 5.63 7.32
N VAL A 152 -6.90 6.50 6.97
CA VAL A 152 -6.93 7.26 5.70
C VAL A 152 -6.84 6.30 4.52
N LYS A 153 -5.91 5.34 4.60
CA LYS A 153 -5.77 4.28 3.59
C LYS A 153 -7.01 3.41 3.50
N ALA A 154 -7.60 3.04 4.64
CA ALA A 154 -8.83 2.25 4.70
C ALA A 154 -10.00 2.94 3.98
N ARG A 155 -10.16 4.26 4.16
CA ARG A 155 -11.19 5.04 3.46
C ARG A 155 -10.96 5.07 1.94
N HIS A 156 -9.72 5.32 1.52
CA HIS A 156 -9.38 5.30 0.09
C HIS A 156 -9.54 3.91 -0.52
N LEU A 157 -9.21 2.86 0.22
CA LEU A 157 -9.41 1.49 -0.19
C LEU A 157 -10.88 1.17 -0.45
N ALA A 158 -11.79 1.58 0.45
CA ALA A 158 -13.21 1.36 0.26
C ALA A 158 -13.73 2.02 -1.04
N ALA A 159 -13.34 3.27 -1.28
CA ALA A 159 -13.69 3.99 -2.52
C ALA A 159 -13.08 3.31 -3.76
N ALA A 160 -11.81 2.90 -3.68
CA ALA A 160 -11.10 2.22 -4.76
C ALA A 160 -11.76 0.88 -5.12
N LYS A 161 -12.23 0.11 -4.14
CA LYS A 161 -12.93 -1.16 -4.38
C LYS A 161 -14.30 -0.98 -5.05
N ALA A 162 -15.02 0.10 -4.71
CA ALA A 162 -16.26 0.42 -5.42
C ALA A 162 -16.01 0.75 -6.89
N GLU A 163 -14.96 1.51 -7.18
CA GLU A 163 -14.58 1.84 -8.55
C GLU A 163 -14.03 0.63 -9.33
N GLU A 164 -13.23 -0.21 -8.68
CA GLU A 164 -12.74 -1.48 -9.24
C GLU A 164 -13.92 -2.34 -9.72
N ALA A 165 -14.99 -2.44 -8.93
CA ALA A 165 -16.19 -3.20 -9.31
C ALA A 165 -16.92 -2.61 -10.53
N ASP A 166 -17.09 -1.29 -10.60
CA ASP A 166 -17.70 -0.62 -11.76
C ASP A 166 -16.86 -0.81 -13.03
N LEU A 167 -15.55 -0.62 -12.95
CA LEU A 167 -14.65 -0.82 -14.08
C LEU A 167 -14.62 -2.28 -14.54
N LEU A 168 -14.70 -3.23 -13.61
CA LEU A 168 -14.73 -4.65 -13.95
C LEU A 168 -16.04 -5.03 -14.64
N ALA A 169 -17.16 -4.44 -14.25
CA ALA A 169 -18.44 -4.61 -14.94
C ALA A 169 -18.36 -4.07 -16.39
N ARG A 170 -17.79 -2.88 -16.59
CA ARG A 170 -17.61 -2.28 -17.92
C ARG A 170 -16.62 -3.06 -18.78
N PHE A 171 -15.55 -3.58 -18.19
CA PHE A 171 -14.57 -4.42 -18.88
C PHE A 171 -15.19 -5.70 -19.43
N ARG A 172 -16.17 -6.27 -18.70
CA ARG A 172 -16.88 -7.50 -19.09
C ARG A 172 -18.10 -7.26 -19.98
N ALA A 173 -18.58 -6.03 -20.06
CA ALA A 173 -19.74 -5.70 -20.88
C ALA A 173 -19.41 -5.90 -22.37
N PRO A 174 -20.32 -6.48 -23.17
CA PRO A 174 -20.14 -6.54 -24.60
C PRO A 174 -20.05 -5.10 -25.16
N PRO A 175 -19.30 -4.89 -26.26
CA PRO A 175 -19.22 -3.58 -26.90
C PRO A 175 -20.62 -3.08 -27.24
N VAL A 176 -20.96 -1.88 -26.74
CA VAL A 176 -22.22 -1.23 -27.08
C VAL A 176 -22.17 -0.93 -28.58
N ALA A 177 -22.98 -1.64 -29.36
CA ALA A 177 -23.15 -1.33 -30.78
C ALA A 177 -23.61 0.13 -30.90
N PRO A 178 -23.04 0.93 -31.83
CA PRO A 178 -23.52 2.29 -32.03
C PRO A 178 -25.01 2.23 -32.33
N ALA A 179 -25.80 2.99 -31.58
CA ALA A 179 -27.22 3.17 -31.87
C ALA A 179 -27.33 3.59 -33.34
N GLN A 180 -27.92 2.73 -34.17
CA GLN A 180 -28.26 3.09 -35.53
C GLN A 180 -29.17 4.31 -35.41
N ALA A 181 -28.65 5.47 -35.80
CA ALA A 181 -29.46 6.65 -36.02
C ALA A 181 -30.48 6.24 -37.09
N ALA A 182 -31.73 6.07 -36.68
CA ALA A 182 -32.85 5.90 -37.59
C ALA A 182 -32.97 7.15 -38.45
N GLU A 183 -32.95 6.93 -39.76
CA GLU A 183 -33.29 7.90 -40.81
C GLU A 183 -34.79 8.26 -40.75
#